data_AF-A0A366DTD2-F1
#
_entry.id   AF-A0A366DTD2-F1
#
_cell.length_a   1.000
_cell.length_b   1.000
_cell.length_c   1.000
_cell.angle_alpha   90.00
_cell.angle_beta   90.00
_cell.angle_gamma   90.00
#
_symmetry.space_group_name_H-M   'P 1'
#
loop_
_entity.id
_entity.type
_entity.pdbx_description
1 polymer ?
#
loop_
_entity_poly.entity_id
_entity_poly.type
_entity_poly.pdbx_seq_one_letter_code
_entity_poly.pdbx_strand_id
1 'polypeptide(L)' 'MPMKRTNVYADAEDLALIKQAAKQRGIAEAEIIREGIRLAALSCRVWDDSLDRPTFEGSGGPLPGVM' A
#
# COMPACT_ATOMS: atom_id res chain seq x y z
N MET A 1 -16.95 6.61 -9.82
CA MET A 1 -16.71 7.90 -9.13
C MET A 1 -16.08 8.88 -10.11
N PRO A 2 -16.47 10.17 -10.10
CA PRO A 2 -15.84 11.16 -10.97
C PRO A 2 -14.37 11.36 -10.58
N MET A 3 -13.48 11.47 -11.57
CA MET A 3 -12.06 11.75 -11.34
C MET A 3 -11.89 13.20 -10.87
N LYS A 4 -11.30 13.40 -9.69
CA LYS A 4 -10.96 14.74 -9.18
C LYS A 4 -9.54 15.10 -9.58
N ARG A 5 -9.33 16.32 -10.11
CA ARG A 5 -8.00 16.84 -10.43
C ARG A 5 -7.34 17.40 -9.18
N THR A 6 -6.09 17.00 -8.95
CA THR A 6 -5.21 17.50 -7.88
C THR A 6 -3.83 17.74 -8.49
N ASN A 7 -3.14 18.81 -8.07
CA ASN A 7 -1.75 19.07 -8.45
C ASN A 7 -0.86 18.81 -7.24
N VAL A 8 0.29 18.14 -7.45
CA VAL A 8 1.25 17.77 -6.40
C VAL A 8 2.66 17.98 -6.95
N TYR A 9 3.59 18.40 -6.10
CA TYR A 9 5.01 18.46 -6.44
C TYR A 9 5.67 17.11 -6.16
N ALA A 10 6.53 16.64 -7.06
CA ALA A 10 7.29 15.40 -6.95
C ALA A 10 8.72 15.64 -7.40
N ASP A 11 9.64 14.76 -7.01
CA ASP A 11 11.03 14.82 -7.46
C ASP A 11 11.11 14.67 -8.99
N ALA A 12 12.04 15.39 -9.61
CA ALA A 12 12.25 15.33 -11.05
C ALA A 12 12.76 13.94 -11.50
N GLU A 13 13.53 13.26 -10.64
CA GLU A 13 14.02 11.90 -10.89
C GLU A 13 12.86 10.89 -10.89
N ASP A 14 11.95 10.99 -9.91
CA ASP A 14 10.75 10.14 -9.84
C ASP A 14 9.86 10.32 -11.07
N LEU A 15 9.64 11.56 -11.50
CA LEU A 15 8.86 11.86 -12.70
C LEU A 15 9.53 11.29 -13.97
N ALA A 16 10.85 11.32 -14.05
CA ALA A 16 11.59 10.72 -15.17
C ALA A 16 11.42 9.19 -15.20
N LEU A 17 11.48 8.52 -14.04
CA LEU A 17 11.25 7.08 -13.91
C LEU A 17 9.82 6.69 -14.32
N ILE A 18 8.81 7.44 -13.85
CA ILE A 18 7.40 7.22 -14.22
C ILE A 18 7.21 7.36 -15.73
N LYS A 19 7.81 8.39 -16.34
CA LYS A 19 7.76 8.62 -17.78
C LYS A 19 8.37 7.47 -18.58
N GLN A 20 9.53 6.97 -18.15
CA GLN A 20 10.17 5.82 -18.78
C GLN A 20 9.31 4.56 -18.67
N ALA A 21 8.76 4.28 -17.48
CA ALA A 21 7.90 3.13 -17.24
C ALA A 21 6.60 3.20 -18.07
N ALA A 22 5.99 4.38 -18.17
CA ALA A 22 4.80 4.62 -18.98
C ALA A 22 5.07 4.34 -20.47
N LYS A 23 6.21 4.83 -20.99
CA LYS A 23 6.66 4.56 -22.37
C LYS A 23 6.89 3.06 -22.62
N GLN A 24 7.54 2.36 -21.69
CA GLN A 24 7.79 0.92 -21.82
C GLN A 24 6.50 0.10 -21.82
N ARG A 25 5.50 0.54 -21.05
CA ARG A 25 4.21 -0.14 -20.92
C ARG A 25 3.16 0.30 -21.96
N GLY A 26 3.42 1.37 -22.72
CA GLY A 26 2.49 1.92 -23.70
C GLY A 26 1.24 2.55 -23.08
N ILE A 27 1.33 3.06 -21.85
CA ILE A 27 0.21 3.68 -21.11
C ILE A 27 0.50 5.15 -20.78
N ALA A 28 -0.51 5.89 -20.34
CA ALA A 28 -0.32 7.26 -19.87
C ALA A 28 0.41 7.31 -18.52
N GLU A 29 1.29 8.29 -18.31
CA GLU A 29 1.95 8.54 -17.02
C GLU A 29 0.94 8.66 -15.86
N ALA A 30 -0.19 9.31 -16.14
CA ALA A 30 -1.29 9.47 -15.19
C ALA A 30 -1.92 8.14 -14.75
N GLU A 31 -1.82 7.08 -15.56
CA GLU A 31 -2.29 5.73 -15.18
C GLU A 31 -1.45 5.19 -14.02
N ILE A 32 -0.13 5.30 -14.13
CA ILE A 32 0.83 4.86 -13.10
C ILE A 32 0.64 5.68 -11.83
N ILE A 33 0.51 7.01 -11.96
CA ILE A 33 0.30 7.90 -10.81
C ILE A 33 -1.01 7.57 -10.08
N ARG A 34 -2.10 7.29 -10.82
CA ARG A 34 -3.37 6.87 -10.21
C ARG A 34 -3.24 5.57 -9.43
N GLU A 35 -2.50 4.61 -9.96
CA GLU A 35 -2.26 3.35 -9.27
C GLU A 35 -1.41 3.55 -8.01
N GLY A 36 -0.35 4.36 -8.09
CA GLY A 36 0.44 4.73 -6.92
C GLY A 36 -0.40 5.38 -5.81
N ILE A 37 -1.28 6.32 -6.17
CA ILE A 37 -2.21 6.96 -5.22
C ILE A 37 -3.17 5.91 -4.62
N ARG A 38 -3.70 4.99 -5.42
CA ARG A 38 -4.59 3.92 -4.94
C ARG A 38 -3.88 3.02 -3.94
N LEU A 39 -2.67 2.58 -4.25
CA LEU A 39 -1.86 1.73 -3.37
C LEU A 39 -1.53 2.44 -2.05
N ALA A 40 -1.14 3.72 -2.11
CA ALA A 40 -0.90 4.54 -0.92
C ALA A 40 -2.18 4.75 -0.09
N ALA A 41 -3.33 4.96 -0.73
CA ALA A 41 -4.60 5.08 -0.02
C ALA A 41 -4.98 3.78 0.69
N LEU A 42 -4.73 2.62 0.06
CA LEU A 42 -4.97 1.31 0.67
C LEU A 42 -4.03 1.06 1.87
N SER A 43 -2.77 1.49 1.80
CA SER A 43 -1.83 1.32 2.91
C SER A 43 -2.14 2.24 4.10
N CYS A 44 -2.69 3.43 3.84
CA CYS A 44 -3.13 4.35 4.88
C CYS A 44 -4.52 4.03 5.47
N ARG A 45 -5.24 3.02 4.94
CA ARG A 45 -6.52 2.62 5.49
C ARG A 45 -6.30 2.08 6.90
N VAL A 46 -6.67 2.86 7.90
CA VAL A 46 -6.74 2.44 9.30
C VAL A 46 -7.71 1.25 9.36
N TRP A 47 -7.25 0.12 9.90
CA TRP A 47 -8.09 -1.03 10.23
C TRP A 47 -8.90 -0.67 11.48
N ASP A 48 -9.89 0.20 11.30
CA ASP A 48 -10.71 0.80 12.38
C ASP A 48 -11.82 -0.14 12.88
N ASP A 49 -12.05 -1.26 12.20
CA ASP A 49 -12.80 -2.34 12.81
C ASP A 49 -11.91 -2.99 13.85
N SER A 50 -12.38 -2.98 15.11
CA SER A 50 -11.89 -3.87 16.17
C SER A 50 -11.77 -5.26 15.56
N LEU A 51 -10.55 -5.64 15.17
CA LEU A 51 -10.26 -7.00 14.79
C LEU A 51 -10.67 -7.82 16.00
N ASP A 52 -11.73 -8.63 15.87
CA ASP A 52 -12.12 -9.69 16.81
C ASP A 52 -10.95 -10.67 16.86
N ARG A 53 -9.90 -10.24 17.56
CA ARG A 53 -8.66 -10.95 17.69
C ARG A 53 -9.03 -12.14 18.58
N PRO A 54 -8.93 -13.38 18.10
CA PRO A 54 -9.19 -14.52 18.95
C PRO A 54 -8.24 -14.44 20.14
N THR A 55 -8.81 -14.28 21.32
CA THR A 55 -8.06 -14.35 22.58
C THR A 55 -7.64 -15.80 22.74
N PHE A 56 -6.38 -16.10 22.42
CA PHE A 56 -5.84 -17.42 22.69
C PHE A 56 -5.58 -17.51 24.19
N GLU A 57 -6.40 -18.26 24.92
CA GLU A 57 -6.06 -18.70 26.28
C GLU A 57 -4.92 -19.72 26.18
N GLY A 58 -3.70 -19.22 25.98
CA GLY A 58 -2.51 -20.02 26.10
C GLY A 58 -2.30 -20.33 27.57
N SER A 59 -2.55 -21.58 27.99
CA SER A 59 -1.92 -22.13 29.18
C SER A 59 -0.42 -22.10 28.93
N GLY A 60 0.25 -21.02 29.33
CA GLY A 60 1.67 -20.75 29.14
C GLY A 60 2.56 -21.68 29.97
N GLY A 61 2.28 -22.98 29.93
CA GLY A 61 3.11 -24.01 30.51
C GLY A 61 4.43 -24.10 29.74
N PRO A 62 5.58 -24.20 30.43
CA PRO A 62 6.85 -24.46 29.77
C PRO A 62 6.72 -25.77 28.97
N LEU A 63 7.22 -25.78 27.73
CA LEU A 63 7.39 -27.04 27.00
C LEU A 63 8.30 -27.93 27.84
N PRO A 64 7.86 -29.13 28.27
CA PRO A 64 8.72 -30.01 29.03
C PRO A 64 9.96 -30.30 28.19
N GLY A 65 11.12 -29.92 28.73
CA GLY A 65 12.40 -30.12 28.07
C GLY A 65 12.55 -31.60 27.70
N VAL A 66 12.73 -31.86 26.42
CA VAL A 66 13.22 -33.14 25.92
C VAL A 66 14.61 -33.35 26.50
N MET A 67 14.73 -34.36 27.36
CA MET A 67 15.99 -34.99 27.79
C MET A 67 16.09 -36.35 27.10
#